data_AF-A0AB37VTL2-F1
#
_entry.id   AF-A0AB37VTL2-F1
#
_cell.length_a   1.000
_cell.length_b   1.000
_cell.length_c   1.000
_cell.angle_alpha   90.00
_cell.angle_beta   90.00
_cell.angle_gamma   90.00
#
_symmetry.space_group_name_H-M   'P 1'
#
loop_
_entity.id
_entity.type
_entity.pdbx_description
1 polymer ?
#
loop_
_entity_poly.entity_id
_entity_poly.type
_entity_poly.pdbx_seq_one_letter_code
_entity_poly.pdbx_strand_id
1 'polypeptide(L)'
;MNKITFYLPYFELLTLLETSLTDFKLVKEEELEHRIKKYQREFVNHSKLYFVEYEAGNEEERDVYHLNRSLEQQTYLVFTNELEIFCIQDAEEKAIEVAEIIGTNAFELIDEVKRHILFIKLNNEWTWIPLFKVSDAPQFQHTLISSSKIDKRDQFFSTILKS
;
A
#
# COMPACT_ATOMS: atom_id res chain seq x y z
N MET A 1 -11.39 -7.88 -18.43
CA MET A 1 -10.37 -8.43 -17.50
C MET A 1 -10.12 -7.33 -16.52
N ASN A 2 -10.44 -7.53 -15.25
CA ASN A 2 -10.27 -6.50 -14.25
C ASN A 2 -8.77 -6.30 -14.03
N LYS A 3 -8.24 -5.12 -14.37
CA LYS A 3 -6.87 -4.75 -14.03
C LYS A 3 -6.80 -4.40 -12.55
N ILE A 4 -6.11 -5.24 -11.80
CA ILE A 4 -5.79 -4.98 -10.40
C ILE A 4 -4.28 -4.79 -10.30
N THR A 5 -3.86 -3.77 -9.56
CA THR A 5 -2.47 -3.38 -9.42
C THR A 5 -2.04 -3.55 -7.98
N PHE A 6 -0.99 -4.33 -7.77
CA PHE A 6 -0.21 -4.26 -6.53
C PHE A 6 0.56 -2.93 -6.54
N TYR A 7 0.37 -2.13 -5.51
CA TYR A 7 0.91 -0.78 -5.39
C TYR A 7 1.68 -0.62 -4.09
N LEU A 8 2.93 -0.16 -4.17
CA LEU A 8 3.77 0.09 -3.01
C LEU A 8 4.31 1.52 -3.08
N PRO A 9 3.54 2.49 -2.55
CA PRO A 9 3.95 3.88 -2.43
C PRO A 9 4.68 4.10 -1.10
N TYR A 10 6.01 4.05 -1.12
CA TYR A 10 6.80 3.95 0.12
C TYR A 10 6.53 5.10 1.10
N PHE A 11 6.56 6.34 0.61
CA PHE A 11 6.42 7.53 1.45
C PHE A 11 5.02 7.68 2.03
N GLU A 12 3.99 7.35 1.24
CA GLU A 12 2.59 7.38 1.64
C GLU A 12 2.31 6.31 2.68
N LEU A 13 2.80 5.08 2.49
CA LEU A 13 2.71 4.01 3.48
C LEU A 13 3.43 4.40 4.76
N LEU A 14 4.61 5.00 4.67
CA LEU A 14 5.38 5.48 5.82
C LEU A 14 4.58 6.50 6.62
N THR A 15 4.08 7.53 5.91
CA THR A 15 3.31 8.62 6.50
C THR A 15 1.99 8.12 7.08
N LEU A 16 1.31 7.17 6.43
CA LEU A 16 0.04 6.64 6.91
C LEU A 16 0.24 5.69 8.10
N LEU A 17 1.15 4.73 8.00
CA LEU A 17 1.24 3.62 8.93
C LEU A 17 2.14 3.90 10.13
N GLU A 18 3.35 4.44 9.94
CA GLU A 18 4.25 4.67 11.08
C GLU A 18 3.76 5.82 11.98
N THR A 19 2.99 6.77 11.43
CA THR A 19 2.36 7.82 12.24
C THR A 19 1.14 7.32 13.01
N SER A 20 0.44 6.31 12.48
CA SER A 20 -0.86 5.88 12.99
C SER A 20 -0.81 4.59 13.81
N LEU A 21 0.23 3.77 13.65
CA LEU A 21 0.41 2.50 14.35
C LEU A 21 1.66 2.54 15.24
N THR A 22 1.44 2.43 16.55
CA THR A 22 2.54 2.28 17.51
C THR A 22 3.33 1.02 17.22
N ASP A 23 4.66 1.14 17.22
CA ASP A 23 5.63 0.04 17.00
C ASP A 23 5.61 -0.62 15.60
N PHE A 24 4.82 -0.10 14.65
CA PHE A 24 4.91 -0.51 13.25
C PHE A 24 6.11 0.17 12.59
N LYS A 25 6.88 -0.59 11.80
CA LYS A 25 7.99 -0.06 11.02
C LYS A 25 8.00 -0.69 9.65
N LEU A 26 8.10 0.12 8.61
CA LEU A 26 8.32 -0.37 7.26
C LEU A 26 9.73 -0.91 7.10
N VAL A 27 9.90 -1.78 6.10
CA VAL A 27 11.23 -2.14 5.59
C VAL A 27 11.89 -0.87 5.08
N LYS A 28 13.18 -0.65 5.39
CA LYS A 28 13.88 0.55 4.93
C LYS A 28 13.82 0.69 3.42
N GLU A 29 13.67 1.91 2.92
CA GLU A 29 13.51 2.21 1.50
C GLU A 29 14.61 1.59 0.62
N GLU A 30 15.89 1.73 1.00
CA GLU A 30 16.99 1.23 0.18
C GLU A 30 17.04 -0.30 0.13
N GLU A 31 16.65 -0.94 1.24
CA GLU A 31 16.53 -2.38 1.32
C GLU A 31 15.36 -2.87 0.46
N LEU A 32 14.23 -2.16 0.51
CA LEU A 32 13.06 -2.46 -0.28
C LEU A 32 13.34 -2.28 -1.78
N GLU A 33 14.02 -1.20 -2.18
CA GLU A 33 14.46 -0.97 -3.56
C GLU A 33 15.33 -2.13 -4.07
N HIS A 34 16.28 -2.59 -3.26
CA HIS A 34 17.14 -3.71 -3.61
C HIS A 34 16.33 -4.99 -3.84
N ARG A 35 15.39 -5.29 -2.96
CA ARG A 35 14.52 -6.48 -3.05
C ARG A 35 13.58 -6.41 -4.24
N ILE A 36 13.00 -5.25 -4.55
CA ILE A 36 12.17 -5.03 -5.74
C ILE A 36 13.00 -5.23 -7.02
N LYS A 37 14.18 -4.64 -7.11
CA LYS A 37 15.08 -4.82 -8.27
C LYS A 37 15.46 -6.29 -8.47
N LYS A 38 15.63 -7.05 -7.38
CA LYS A 38 15.84 -8.50 -7.45
C LYS A 38 14.60 -9.21 -8.01
N TYR A 39 13.42 -8.92 -7.46
CA TYR A 39 12.14 -9.44 -7.92
C TYR A 39 11.94 -9.21 -9.43
N GLN A 40 12.17 -8.00 -9.93
CA GLN A 40 12.01 -7.68 -11.36
C GLN A 40 12.99 -8.42 -12.30
N ARG A 41 14.14 -8.86 -11.79
CA ARG A 41 15.09 -9.67 -12.57
C ARG A 41 14.69 -11.14 -12.63
N GLU A 42 14.06 -11.64 -11.57
CA GLU A 42 13.70 -13.05 -11.40
C GLU A 42 12.33 -13.37 -12.02
N PHE A 43 11.43 -12.38 -12.08
CA PHE A 43 10.06 -12.55 -12.57
C PHE A 43 9.79 -11.65 -13.77
N VAL A 44 9.46 -12.26 -14.91
CA VAL A 44 9.00 -11.52 -16.10
C VAL A 44 7.53 -11.16 -15.90
N ASN A 45 7.27 -9.97 -15.40
CA ASN A 45 5.93 -9.46 -15.09
C ASN A 45 5.73 -8.02 -15.61
N HIS A 46 4.48 -7.55 -15.58
CA HIS A 46 4.09 -6.18 -15.92
C HIS A 46 4.34 -5.23 -14.73
N SER A 47 5.56 -5.25 -14.19
CA SER A 47 5.95 -4.40 -13.06
C SER A 47 6.75 -3.18 -13.48
N LYS A 48 6.62 -2.10 -12.69
CA LYS A 48 7.36 -0.86 -12.90
C LYS A 48 7.83 -0.32 -11.55
N LEU A 49 9.08 0.13 -11.52
CA LEU A 49 9.68 0.81 -10.38
C LEU A 49 9.92 2.26 -10.79
N TYR A 50 9.41 3.17 -10.00
CA TYR A 50 9.50 4.61 -10.21
C TYR A 50 10.10 5.31 -8.99
N PHE A 51 10.69 6.47 -9.27
CA PHE A 51 11.15 7.42 -8.27
C PHE A 51 10.38 8.72 -8.48
N VAL A 52 9.73 9.22 -7.44
CA VAL A 52 8.86 10.41 -7.50
C VAL A 52 9.49 11.55 -6.72
N GLU A 53 9.57 12.73 -7.32
CA GLU A 53 10.02 13.96 -6.65
C GLU A 53 8.85 14.61 -5.90
N TYR A 54 9.04 14.96 -4.63
CA TYR A 54 8.04 15.72 -3.87
C TYR A 54 8.41 17.22 -3.90
N GLU A 55 7.78 18.01 -4.77
CA GLU A 55 7.88 19.47 -4.63
C GLU A 55 6.89 19.99 -3.59
N ALA A 56 7.41 20.48 -2.47
CA ALA A 56 6.62 21.18 -1.47
C ALA A 56 6.15 22.53 -2.01
N GLY A 57 4.97 22.60 -2.64
CA GLY A 57 4.28 23.87 -2.86
C GLY A 57 3.50 24.08 -4.14
N ASN A 58 3.52 23.15 -5.10
CA ASN A 58 2.68 23.22 -6.30
C ASN A 58 1.76 22.00 -6.37
N GLU A 59 0.47 22.21 -6.10
CA GLU A 59 -0.54 21.15 -6.20
C GLU A 59 -0.78 20.66 -7.64
N GLU A 60 -0.16 21.31 -8.64
CA GLU A 60 -0.40 21.07 -10.08
C GLU A 60 0.70 20.23 -10.79
N GLU A 61 1.91 20.10 -10.24
CA GLU A 61 3.02 19.32 -10.84
C GLU A 61 3.30 18.00 -10.10
N ARG A 62 2.24 17.35 -9.61
CA ARG A 62 2.33 16.32 -8.56
C ARG A 62 3.21 15.10 -8.84
N ASP A 63 3.57 14.75 -10.07
CA ASP A 63 4.28 13.48 -10.28
C ASP A 63 5.24 13.49 -11.48
N VAL A 64 6.46 13.99 -11.29
CA VAL A 64 7.56 13.64 -12.20
C VAL A 64 8.05 12.25 -11.83
N TYR A 65 7.64 11.25 -12.62
CA TYR A 65 8.13 9.89 -12.48
C TYR A 65 9.45 9.70 -13.21
N HIS A 66 10.47 9.27 -12.49
CA HIS A 66 11.74 8.86 -13.07
C HIS A 66 11.89 7.35 -13.04
N LEU A 67 12.38 6.77 -14.13
CA LEU A 67 12.81 5.36 -14.18
C LEU A 67 14.19 5.14 -13.56
N ASN A 68 15.02 6.19 -13.57
CA ASN A 68 16.33 6.21 -12.91
C ASN A 68 16.26 7.12 -11.71
N ARG A 69 16.89 6.72 -10.60
CA ARG A 69 16.92 7.54 -9.37
C ARG A 69 17.62 8.87 -9.64
N SER A 70 16.92 9.98 -9.38
CA SER A 70 17.51 11.31 -9.42
C SER A 70 18.58 11.43 -8.33
N LEU A 71 19.67 12.16 -8.60
CA LEU A 71 20.72 12.44 -7.60
C LEU A 71 20.25 13.48 -6.57
N GLU A 72 19.16 14.19 -6.87
CA GLU A 72 18.54 15.13 -5.95
C GLU A 72 17.82 14.35 -4.85
N GLN A 73 18.15 14.66 -3.59
CA GLN A 73 17.91 13.82 -2.41
C GLN A 73 16.42 13.69 -2.01
N GLN A 74 15.48 14.11 -2.84
CA GLN A 74 14.05 14.22 -2.52
C GLN A 74 13.16 13.34 -3.39
N THR A 75 13.68 12.20 -3.86
CA THR A 75 12.88 11.18 -4.53
C THR A 75 12.49 10.04 -3.59
N TYR A 76 11.27 9.53 -3.74
CA TYR A 76 10.77 8.35 -3.02
C TYR A 76 10.32 7.23 -3.96
N LEU A 77 10.36 5.99 -3.45
CA LEU A 77 10.06 4.78 -4.19
C LEU A 77 8.57 4.56 -4.38
N VAL A 78 8.17 4.30 -5.63
CA VAL A 78 6.86 3.78 -5.99
C VAL A 78 7.01 2.53 -6.86
N PHE A 79 6.43 1.42 -6.43
CA PHE A 79 6.42 0.19 -7.20
C PHE A 79 5.01 -0.24 -7.57
N THR A 80 4.81 -0.62 -8.83
CA THR A 80 3.55 -1.16 -9.35
C THR A 80 3.78 -2.52 -9.99
N ASN A 81 2.79 -3.40 -9.86
CA ASN A 81 2.76 -4.67 -10.59
C ASN A 81 1.31 -4.99 -10.99
N GLU A 82 1.04 -4.99 -12.30
CA GLU A 82 -0.28 -5.37 -12.82
C GLU A 82 -0.47 -6.87 -12.64
N LEU A 83 -1.51 -7.25 -11.89
CA LEU A 83 -1.85 -8.64 -11.62
C LEU A 83 -2.81 -9.14 -12.72
N GLU A 84 -2.36 -10.12 -13.51
CA GLU A 84 -3.22 -10.78 -14.49
C GLU A 84 -4.08 -11.84 -13.80
N ILE A 85 -5.32 -11.49 -13.51
CA ILE A 85 -6.23 -12.33 -12.71
C ILE A 85 -7.64 -12.39 -13.29
N PHE A 86 -8.33 -13.49 -12.98
CA PHE A 86 -9.68 -13.75 -13.46
C PHE A 86 -10.76 -13.37 -12.44
N CYS A 87 -10.44 -13.35 -11.14
CA CYS A 87 -11.35 -12.89 -10.09
C CYS A 87 -10.60 -12.15 -8.96
N ILE A 88 -11.33 -11.46 -8.08
CA ILE A 88 -10.76 -10.58 -7.05
C ILE A 88 -10.12 -11.35 -5.88
N GLN A 89 -10.59 -12.57 -5.57
CA GLN A 89 -9.98 -13.42 -4.56
C GLN A 89 -8.57 -13.85 -4.98
N ASP A 90 -8.38 -14.19 -6.26
CA ASP A 90 -7.06 -14.50 -6.82
C ASP A 90 -6.12 -13.29 -6.76
N ALA A 91 -6.66 -12.06 -6.75
CA ALA A 91 -5.89 -10.83 -6.61
C ALA A 91 -5.20 -10.73 -5.26
N GLU A 92 -5.93 -11.02 -4.20
CA GLU A 92 -5.45 -10.91 -2.82
C GLU A 92 -4.34 -11.93 -2.57
N GLU A 93 -4.58 -13.19 -2.91
CA GLU A 93 -3.59 -14.26 -2.75
C GLU A 93 -2.32 -13.95 -3.56
N LYS A 94 -2.48 -13.49 -4.81
CA LYS A 94 -1.33 -13.13 -5.64
C LYS A 94 -0.59 -11.91 -5.14
N ALA A 95 -1.29 -10.89 -4.66
CA ALA A 95 -0.70 -9.69 -4.09
C ALA A 95 0.11 -10.01 -2.82
N ILE A 96 -0.42 -10.88 -1.96
CA ILE A 96 0.28 -11.39 -0.78
C ILE A 96 1.53 -12.17 -1.20
N GLU A 97 1.43 -13.05 -2.19
CA GLU A 97 2.61 -13.78 -2.71
C GLU A 97 3.70 -12.81 -3.19
N VAL A 98 3.34 -11.78 -3.95
CA VAL A 98 4.27 -10.73 -4.38
C VAL A 98 4.88 -10.00 -3.18
N ALA A 99 4.06 -9.65 -2.19
CA ALA A 99 4.52 -8.98 -0.97
C ALA A 99 5.53 -9.81 -0.18
N GLU A 100 5.28 -11.13 -0.05
CA GLU A 100 6.17 -12.07 0.62
C GLU A 100 7.50 -12.24 -0.12
N ILE A 101 7.47 -12.33 -1.46
CA ILE A 101 8.69 -12.47 -2.27
C ILE A 101 9.55 -11.20 -2.18
N ILE A 102 8.92 -10.02 -2.30
CA ILE A 102 9.60 -8.73 -2.12
C ILE A 102 10.03 -8.56 -0.65
N GLY A 103 9.34 -9.21 0.28
CA GLY A 103 9.54 -9.10 1.71
C GLY A 103 9.08 -7.76 2.29
N THR A 104 8.06 -7.13 1.71
CA THR A 104 7.40 -5.96 2.30
C THR A 104 6.40 -6.39 3.38
N ASN A 105 6.08 -5.49 4.30
CA ASN A 105 5.05 -5.67 5.33
C ASN A 105 3.84 -4.74 5.16
N ALA A 106 3.80 -3.95 4.08
CA ALA A 106 2.62 -3.21 3.67
C ALA A 106 2.60 -2.98 2.16
N PHE A 107 1.40 -2.89 1.60
CA PHE A 107 1.14 -2.52 0.21
C PHE A 107 -0.33 -2.12 0.06
N GLU A 108 -0.67 -1.50 -1.07
CA GLU A 108 -2.04 -1.24 -1.48
C GLU A 108 -2.42 -2.11 -2.68
N LEU A 109 -3.68 -2.51 -2.75
CA LEU A 109 -4.29 -3.10 -3.92
C LEU A 109 -5.22 -2.08 -4.56
N ILE A 110 -4.97 -1.75 -5.83
CA ILE A 110 -5.74 -0.77 -6.60
C ILE A 110 -6.54 -1.49 -7.68
N ASP A 111 -7.85 -1.30 -7.71
CA ASP A 111 -8.73 -1.82 -8.78
C ASP A 111 -8.97 -0.81 -9.91
N GLU A 112 -9.73 -1.22 -10.94
CA GLU A 112 -10.03 -0.39 -12.12
C GLU A 112 -10.82 0.89 -11.80
N VAL A 113 -11.56 0.89 -10.70
CA VAL A 113 -12.30 2.07 -10.22
C VAL A 113 -11.50 2.86 -9.18
N LYS A 114 -10.19 2.60 -9.12
CA LYS A 114 -9.20 3.25 -8.23
C LYS A 114 -9.60 3.15 -6.77
N ARG A 115 -10.18 2.02 -6.35
CA ARG A 115 -10.37 1.73 -4.93
C ARG A 115 -9.07 1.19 -4.38
N HIS A 116 -8.65 1.75 -3.25
CA HIS A 116 -7.45 1.37 -2.56
C HIS A 116 -7.82 0.50 -1.36
N ILE A 117 -7.24 -0.70 -1.31
CA ILE A 117 -7.30 -1.57 -0.14
C ILE A 117 -5.88 -1.68 0.40
N LEU A 118 -5.67 -1.19 1.61
CA LEU A 118 -4.37 -1.26 2.28
C LEU A 118 -4.20 -2.63 2.92
N PHE A 119 -3.11 -3.31 2.64
CA PHE A 119 -2.70 -4.53 3.31
C PHE A 119 -1.52 -4.23 4.23
N ILE A 120 -1.57 -4.75 5.46
CA ILE A 120 -0.50 -4.67 6.44
C ILE A 120 -0.22 -6.04 7.04
N LYS A 121 1.05 -6.32 7.33
CA LYS A 121 1.49 -7.55 7.98
C LYS A 121 1.80 -7.27 9.45
N LEU A 122 0.96 -7.80 10.35
CA LEU A 122 1.10 -7.69 11.80
C LEU A 122 1.25 -9.08 12.41
N ASN A 123 2.26 -9.29 13.26
CA ASN A 123 2.51 -10.59 13.91
C ASN A 123 2.55 -11.79 12.93
N ASN A 124 3.13 -11.59 11.74
CA ASN A 124 3.18 -12.56 10.64
C ASN A 124 1.83 -12.90 9.97
N GLU A 125 0.78 -12.13 10.22
CA GLU A 125 -0.52 -12.28 9.59
C GLU A 125 -0.84 -11.04 8.74
N TRP A 126 -1.36 -11.27 7.53
CA TRP A 126 -1.83 -10.19 6.66
C TRP A 126 -3.25 -9.79 7.05
N THR A 127 -3.48 -8.50 7.16
CA THR A 127 -4.79 -7.90 7.40
C THR A 127 -5.00 -6.76 6.40
N TRP A 128 -6.21 -6.64 5.87
CA TRP A 128 -6.57 -5.55 4.97
C TRP A 128 -7.45 -4.50 5.65
N ILE A 129 -7.32 -3.25 5.20
CA ILE A 129 -8.02 -2.07 5.67
C ILE A 129 -8.55 -1.33 4.44
N PRO A 130 -9.87 -1.14 4.31
CA PRO A 130 -10.43 -0.38 3.20
C PRO A 130 -10.19 1.11 3.43
N LEU A 131 -9.58 1.82 2.47
CA LEU A 131 -9.21 3.24 2.60
C LEU A 131 -10.30 4.24 2.13
N PHE A 132 -11.58 3.85 2.11
CA PHE A 132 -12.65 4.72 1.63
C PHE A 132 -12.84 5.97 2.50
N LYS A 133 -13.27 7.08 1.87
CA LYS A 133 -13.94 8.17 2.60
C LYS A 133 -15.15 7.60 3.33
N VAL A 134 -15.34 7.98 4.58
CA VAL A 134 -16.40 7.44 5.45
C VAL A 134 -17.80 7.65 4.87
N SER A 135 -17.99 8.69 4.06
CA SER A 135 -19.23 8.96 3.32
C SER A 135 -19.58 7.89 2.27
N ASP A 136 -18.57 7.19 1.77
CA ASP A 136 -18.64 6.30 0.61
C ASP A 136 -18.44 4.82 1.03
N ALA A 137 -18.21 4.57 2.32
CA ALA A 137 -18.18 3.22 2.85
C ALA A 137 -19.57 2.58 2.69
N PRO A 138 -19.67 1.35 2.15
CA PRO A 138 -20.93 0.62 2.16
C PRO A 138 -21.45 0.58 3.60
N GLN A 139 -22.75 0.78 3.82
CA GLN A 139 -23.37 0.54 5.12
C GLN A 139 -23.22 -0.96 5.46
N PHE A 140 -22.04 -1.35 5.95
CA PHE A 140 -21.81 -2.67 6.48
C PHE A 140 -22.57 -2.72 7.80
N GLN A 141 -23.75 -3.33 7.74
CA GLN A 141 -24.56 -3.70 8.90
C GLN A 141 -23.84 -4.80 9.68
N HIS A 142 -22.79 -4.43 10.40
CA HIS A 142 -22.41 -5.17 11.59
C HIS A 142 -22.51 -4.23 12.78
N THR A 143 -23.18 -4.73 13.83
CA THR A 143 -23.35 -4.01 15.08
C THR A 143 -21.98 -3.55 15.56
N LEU A 144 -21.79 -2.23 15.63
CA LEU A 144 -20.59 -1.61 16.21
C LEU A 144 -20.28 -2.35 17.52
N ILE A 145 -19.10 -2.96 17.59
CA ILE A 145 -18.62 -3.61 18.80
C ILE A 145 -18.67 -2.54 19.90
N SER A 146 -19.31 -2.87 21.03
CA SER A 146 -19.41 -1.97 22.18
C SER A 146 -18.02 -1.43 22.53
N SER A 147 -17.91 -0.13 22.81
CA SER A 147 -16.65 0.53 23.19
C SER A 147 -15.92 -0.13 24.37
N SER A 148 -16.66 -0.86 25.21
CA SER A 148 -16.12 -1.66 26.31
C SER A 148 -15.43 -2.97 25.89
N LYS A 149 -15.53 -3.35 24.61
CA LYS A 149 -14.96 -4.57 24.00
C LYS A 149 -13.94 -4.27 22.90
N ILE A 150 -13.68 -2.99 22.63
CA ILE A 150 -12.68 -2.51 21.66
C ILE A 150 -11.30 -2.72 22.28
N ASP A 151 -10.53 -3.68 21.77
CA ASP A 151 -9.13 -3.85 22.17
C ASP A 151 -8.32 -2.64 21.64
N LYS A 152 -7.12 -2.37 22.18
CA LYS A 152 -6.30 -1.22 21.73
C LYS A 152 -6.05 -1.23 20.21
N ARG A 153 -6.12 -2.41 19.59
CA ARG A 153 -6.01 -2.66 18.14
C ARG A 153 -7.17 -2.07 17.33
N ASP A 154 -8.35 -1.98 17.93
CA ASP A 154 -9.56 -1.48 17.26
C ASP A 154 -9.68 0.06 17.29
N GLN A 155 -8.87 0.74 18.11
CA GLN A 155 -8.82 2.21 18.15
C GLN A 155 -8.28 2.81 16.84
N PHE A 156 -7.41 2.08 16.14
CA PHE A 156 -6.84 2.47 14.85
C PHE A 156 -7.93 2.72 13.80
N PHE A 157 -8.94 1.84 13.72
CA PHE A 157 -10.05 2.00 12.76
C PHE A 157 -10.86 3.27 13.02
N SER A 158 -10.98 3.71 14.27
CA SER A 158 -11.76 4.90 14.62
C SER A 158 -11.07 6.22 14.24
N THR A 159 -9.75 6.21 14.12
CA THR A 159 -8.95 7.41 13.78
C THR A 159 -8.87 7.59 12.28
N ILE A 160 -8.61 6.51 11.51
CA ILE A 160 -8.59 6.57 10.04
C ILE A 160 -9.97 6.90 9.47
N LEU A 161 -11.05 6.37 10.06
CA LEU A 161 -12.43 6.64 9.66
C LEU A 161 -12.99 7.98 10.21
N LYS A 162 -12.18 8.87 10.76
CA LYS A 162 -12.63 10.21 11.19
C LYS A 162 -11.93 11.37 10.48
N SER A 163 -10.91 11.07 9.68
CA SER A 163 -10.19 12.03 8.82
C SER A 163 -10.83 12.09 7.44
#